data_AF-A0A821JLZ4-F1
#
_entry.id   AF-A0A821JLZ4-F1
#
_cell.length_a   1.000
_cell.length_b   1.000
_cell.length_c   1.000
_cell.angle_alpha   90.00
_cell.angle_beta   90.00
_cell.angle_gamma   90.00
#
_symmetry.space_group_name_H-M   'P 1'
#
loop_
_entity.id
_entity.type
_entity.pdbx_description
1 polymer ?
#
loop_
_entity_poly.entity_id
_entity_poly.type
_entity_poly.pdbx_seq_one_letter_code
_entity_poly.pdbx_strand_id
1 'polypeptide(L)' 'MSTSHRENVAREFIAGAEVGVIFEINTIKASYNILHPFADISKLSVIQDEEEILFFAGTVFRINSVEKENDSTWIIKLTL' A
#
# COMPACT_ATOMS: atom_id res chain seq x y z
N MET A 1 9.49 -1.47 1.58
CA MET A 1 8.36 -1.93 0.74
C MET A 1 7.80 -0.70 0.04
N SER A 2 7.73 -0.71 -1.29
CA SER A 2 7.18 0.39 -2.07
C SER A 2 5.66 0.21 -2.22
N THR A 3 4.92 1.30 -2.12
CA THR A 3 3.45 1.37 -2.13
C THR A 3 3.00 2.70 -2.72
N SER A 4 1.73 2.85 -3.07
CA SER A 4 1.17 4.09 -3.61
C SER A 4 0.01 4.58 -2.75
N HIS A 5 -0.15 5.90 -2.65
CA HIS A 5 -1.37 6.49 -2.07
C HIS A 5 -2.60 6.34 -3.00
N ARG A 6 -2.37 5.98 -4.27
CA ARG A 6 -3.39 5.86 -5.30
C ARG A 6 -3.77 4.41 -5.56
N GLU A 7 -5.03 4.08 -5.28
CA GLU A 7 -5.58 2.75 -5.52
C GLU A 7 -5.47 2.32 -7.00
N ASN A 8 -5.70 3.23 -7.94
CA ASN A 8 -5.66 2.89 -9.37
C ASN A 8 -4.26 2.44 -9.83
N VAL A 9 -3.20 3.02 -9.26
CA VAL A 9 -1.82 2.63 -9.54
C VAL A 9 -1.59 1.19 -9.10
N ALA A 10 -1.99 0.84 -7.87
CA ALA A 10 -1.88 -0.53 -7.38
C ALA A 10 -2.68 -1.53 -8.25
N ARG A 11 -3.83 -1.11 -8.78
CA ARG A 11 -4.67 -1.94 -9.66
C ARG A 11 -4.05 -2.20 -11.03
N GLU A 12 -3.27 -1.27 -11.57
CA GLU A 12 -2.55 -1.47 -12.84
C GLU A 12 -1.59 -2.65 -12.75
N PHE A 13 -0.98 -2.90 -11.58
CA PHE A 13 -0.07 -4.05 -11.37
C PHE A 13 -0.77 -5.42 -11.35
N ILE A 14 -2.09 -5.47 -11.19
CA ILE A 14 -2.85 -6.73 -11.24
C ILE A 14 -3.70 -6.84 -12.52
N ALA A 15 -3.61 -5.86 -13.42
CA ALA A 15 -4.37 -5.87 -14.67
C ALA A 15 -3.97 -7.08 -15.53
N GLY A 16 -4.93 -7.96 -15.81
CA GLY A 16 -4.71 -9.18 -16.60
C GLY A 16 -4.15 -10.37 -15.82
N ALA A 17 -3.99 -10.26 -14.49
CA ALA A 17 -3.64 -11.40 -13.65
C ALA A 17 -4.83 -12.37 -13.50
N GLU A 18 -4.55 -13.68 -13.50
CA GLU A 18 -5.55 -14.72 -13.19
C GLU A 18 -6.03 -14.61 -11.74
N VAL A 19 -5.11 -14.27 -10.83
CA VAL A 19 -5.38 -13.94 -9.43
C VAL A 19 -4.61 -12.67 -9.06
N GLY A 20 -5.32 -11.65 -8.60
CA GLY A 20 -4.76 -10.39 -8.12
C GLY A 20 -4.90 -10.24 -6.60
N VAL A 21 -3.90 -9.64 -5.96
CA VAL A 21 -3.93 -9.31 -4.53
C VAL A 21 -3.57 -7.85 -4.35
N ILE A 22 -4.44 -7.11 -3.67
CA ILE A 22 -4.23 -5.71 -3.30
C ILE A 22 -4.03 -5.65 -1.78
N PHE A 23 -2.98 -4.97 -1.35
CA PHE A 23 -2.73 -4.68 0.06
C PHE A 23 -3.17 -3.25 0.38
N GLU A 24 -4.24 -3.11 1.16
CA GLU A 24 -4.74 -1.81 1.62
C GLU A 24 -4.16 -1.53 3.01
N ILE A 25 -3.31 -0.51 3.12
CA ILE A 25 -2.58 -0.21 4.37
C ILE A 25 -3.17 1.01 5.06
N ASN A 26 -3.75 0.79 6.23
CA ASN A 26 -4.21 1.86 7.11
C ASN A 26 -3.09 2.26 8.06
N THR A 27 -2.55 3.46 7.87
CA THR A 27 -1.62 4.06 8.83
C THR A 27 -2.42 4.85 9.86
N ILE A 28 -2.31 4.51 11.14
CA ILE A 28 -2.92 5.32 12.20
C ILE A 28 -2.21 6.70 12.17
N LYS A 29 -2.99 7.79 12.15
CA LYS A 29 -2.44 9.13 12.36
C LYS A 29 -1.82 9.18 13.76
N ALA A 30 -0.52 8.92 13.85
CA ALA A 30 0.21 9.12 15.07
C ALA A 30 0.18 10.62 15.42
N SER A 31 -0.17 10.92 16.66
CA SER A 31 -0.13 12.26 17.22
C SER A 31 1.31 12.80 17.19
N TYR A 32 1.60 13.65 16.20
CA TYR A 32 2.71 14.61 16.03
C TYR A 32 4.16 14.30 16.48
N ASN A 33 4.50 13.16 17.09
CA ASN A 33 5.82 12.90 17.68
C ASN A 33 6.34 11.46 17.50
N ILE A 34 5.72 10.64 16.65
CA ILE A 34 6.19 9.28 16.37
C ILE A 34 6.87 9.27 15.00
N LEU A 35 8.10 8.77 14.95
CA LEU A 35 8.78 8.46 13.68
C LEU A 35 7.90 7.52 12.87
N HIS A 36 7.44 7.98 11.71
CA HIS A 36 6.74 7.12 10.76
C HIS A 36 7.76 6.16 10.14
N PRO A 37 7.50 4.84 10.10
CA PRO A 37 8.39 3.86 9.46
C PRO A 37 8.27 3.88 7.94
N PHE A 38 7.92 5.03 7.36
CA PHE A 38 7.75 5.25 5.95
C PHE A 38 8.08 6.70 5.58
N ALA A 39 8.42 6.89 4.32
CA ALA A 39 8.64 8.20 3.72
C ALA A 39 7.74 8.36 2.49
N ASP A 40 7.14 9.53 2.34
CA ASP A 40 6.57 9.97 1.06
C ASP A 40 7.74 10.39 0.15
N ILE A 41 7.92 9.65 -0.94
CA ILE A 41 8.96 9.90 -1.93
C ILE A 41 8.38 10.29 -3.29
N SER A 42 7.10 10.65 -3.36
CA SER A 42 6.41 11.10 -4.58
C SER A 42 7.17 12.21 -5.33
N LYS A 43 7.80 13.14 -4.58
CA LYS A 43 8.59 14.25 -5.14
C LYS A 43 9.99 13.86 -5.62
N LEU A 44 10.45 12.67 -5.26
CA LEU A 44 11.77 12.14 -5.61
C LEU A 44 11.68 11.02 -6.66
N SER A 45 10.50 10.41 -6.82
CA SER A 45 10.26 9.37 -7.81
C SER A 45 10.36 9.91 -9.24
N VAL A 46 10.87 9.06 -10.14
CA VAL A 46 10.88 9.31 -11.59
C VAL A 46 9.44 9.34 -12.12
N ILE A 47 8.54 8.57 -11.51
CA ILE A 47 7.13 8.50 -11.86
C ILE A 47 6.35 9.33 -10.84
N GLN A 48 6.16 10.62 -11.15
CA GLN A 48 5.57 11.58 -10.21
C GLN A 48 4.11 11.26 -9.86
N ASP A 49 3.35 10.70 -10.80
CA ASP A 49 1.93 10.39 -10.63
C ASP A 49 1.66 9.12 -9.82
N GLU A 50 2.72 8.39 -9.45
CA GLU A 50 2.62 7.16 -8.64
C GLU A 50 2.28 7.46 -7.17
N GLU A 51 2.57 8.67 -6.68
CA GLU A 51 2.38 9.02 -5.25
C GLU A 51 3.00 7.99 -4.30
N GLU A 52 4.27 7.65 -4.56
CA GLU A 52 4.96 6.55 -3.88
C GLU A 52 5.23 6.84 -2.39
N ILE A 53 4.83 5.88 -1.54
CA ILE A 53 5.17 5.78 -0.13
C ILE A 53 6.11 4.58 0.07
N LEU A 54 7.30 4.84 0.60
CA LEU A 54 8.33 3.84 0.84
C LEU A 54 8.44 3.52 2.33
N PHE A 55 8.07 2.30 2.71
CA PHE A 55 8.25 1.78 4.06
C PHE A 55 9.68 1.27 4.29
N PHE A 56 10.22 1.50 5.49
CA PHE A 56 11.52 1.00 5.92
C PHE A 56 11.57 -0.52 5.91
N ALA A 57 12.76 -1.06 5.66
CA ALA A 57 12.98 -2.50 5.79
C ALA A 57 12.71 -2.95 7.22
N GLY A 58 12.03 -4.09 7.36
CA GLY A 58 11.63 -4.62 8.68
C GLY A 58 10.33 -4.06 9.24
N THR A 59 9.60 -3.21 8.50
CA THR A 59 8.24 -2.80 8.90
C THR A 59 7.32 -4.02 8.98
N VAL A 60 6.57 -4.13 10.08
CA VAL A 60 5.61 -5.20 10.33
C VAL A 60 4.20 -4.63 10.23
N PHE A 61 3.30 -5.34 9.55
CA PHE A 61 1.90 -4.99 9.43
C PHE A 61 1.03 -6.07 10.08
N ARG A 62 -0.09 -5.67 10.69
CA ARG A 62 -1.12 -6.59 11.16
C ARG A 62 -2.17 -6.77 10.06
N ILE A 63 -2.45 -8.02 9.71
CA ILE A 63 -3.59 -8.36 8.85
C ILE A 63 -4.86 -8.23 9.66
N ASN A 64 -5.77 -7.37 9.20
CA ASN A 64 -7.08 -7.17 9.82
C ASN A 64 -8.13 -8.07 9.17
N SER A 65 -8.13 -8.14 7.84
CA SER A 65 -9.07 -8.95 7.07
C SER A 65 -8.48 -9.37 5.74
N VAL A 66 -9.04 -10.46 5.20
CA VAL A 66 -8.82 -10.95 3.84
C VAL A 66 -10.19 -11.04 3.20
N GLU A 67 -10.41 -10.23 2.17
CA GLU A 67 -11.71 -10.04 1.54
C GLU A 67 -11.61 -10.39 0.06
N LYS A 68 -12.58 -11.14 -0.46
CA LYS A 68 -12.70 -11.38 -1.90
C LYS A 68 -13.47 -10.21 -2.50
N GLU A 69 -12.83 -9.40 -3.34
CA GLU A 69 -13.49 -8.28 -4.02
C GLU A 69 -14.35 -8.79 -5.17
N ASN A 70 -13.78 -9.66 -6.00
CA ASN A 70 -14.44 -10.29 -7.14
C ASN A 70 -13.79 -11.65 -7.40
N ASP A 71 -14.16 -12.34 -8.49
CA ASP A 71 -13.73 -13.72 -8.73
C ASP A 71 -12.21 -13.93 -8.81
N SER A 72 -11.46 -12.91 -9.23
CA SER A 72 -10.00 -12.98 -9.39
C SER A 72 -9.23 -12.07 -8.42
N THR A 73 -9.87 -11.11 -7.75
CA THR A 73 -9.18 -10.14 -6.88
C THR A 73 -9.48 -10.35 -5.40
N TRP A 74 -8.41 -10.37 -4.61
CA TRP A 74 -8.43 -10.34 -3.15
C TRP A 74 -7.89 -9.01 -2.62
N ILE A 75 -8.51 -8.49 -1.57
CA ILE A 75 -8.05 -7.34 -0.81
C ILE A 75 -7.61 -7.81 0.58
N ILE A 76 -6.37 -7.54 0.93
CA ILE A 76 -5.81 -7.78 2.26
C ILE A 76 -5.70 -6.43 2.96
N LYS A 77 -6.52 -6.22 3.99
CA LYS A 77 -6.47 -4.99 4.78
C LYS A 77 -5.46 -5.12 5.90
N LEU A 78 -4.53 -4.18 5.91
CA LEU A 78 -3.42 -4.11 6.84
C LEU A 78 -3.55 -2.86 7.71
N THR A 79 -3.09 -2.96 8.95
CA THR A 79 -2.78 -1.79 9.79
C THR A 79 -1.30 -1.82 10.14
N LEU A 80 -0.68 -0.64 10.08
CA LEU A 80 0.63 -0.40 10.66
C LEU A 80 0.52 -0.29 12.18
#